data_AF-A0A3R7LSB7-F1
#
_entry.id   AF-A0A3R7LSB7-F1
#
_cell.length_a   1.000
_cell.length_b   1.000
_cell.length_c   1.000
_cell.angle_alpha   90.00
_cell.angle_beta   90.00
_cell.angle_gamma   90.00
#
_symmetry.space_group_name_H-M   'P 1'
#
loop_
_entity.id
_entity.type
_entity.pdbx_description
1 polymer ?
#
loop_
_entity_poly.entity_id
_entity_poly.type
_entity_poly.pdbx_seq_one_letter_code
_entity_poly.pdbx_strand_id
1 'polypeptide(L)'
;MLKIIRALDVCRYSPRVYVVAATDTVSLRRLQDMEKEFKERAKGPDEEDQYVVEIVPRSREVGQSWLSSVFTTAWAFVFSMLIVFRHRPSLLLTNGPGTCVPICIAAFIMRVLCLSQIRIVFIESLCRVLSLSLSGKILYRVVDDFFVQWPQLKAKYPRSIYMGRLV
;
A
#
# COMPACT_ATOMS: atom_id res chain seq x y z
N MET A 1 0.65 -9.44 0.66
CA MET A 1 0.83 -8.37 -0.34
C MET A 1 1.53 -8.89 -1.60
N LEU A 2 2.81 -9.29 -1.56
CA LEU A 2 3.52 -9.79 -2.76
C LEU A 2 2.82 -10.98 -3.45
N LYS A 3 2.22 -11.91 -2.69
CA LYS A 3 1.41 -13.01 -3.27
C LYS A 3 0.24 -12.52 -4.12
N ILE A 4 -0.40 -11.43 -3.72
CA ILE A 4 -1.52 -10.84 -4.46
C ILE A 4 -0.99 -10.19 -5.73
N ILE A 5 0.12 -9.45 -5.64
CA ILE A 5 0.78 -8.84 -6.80
C ILE A 5 1.20 -9.90 -7.82
N ARG A 6 1.72 -11.06 -7.37
CA ARG A 6 2.06 -12.20 -8.24
C ARG A 6 0.88 -12.75 -9.06
N ALA A 7 -0.34 -12.56 -8.58
CA ALA A 7 -1.56 -12.98 -9.26
C ALA A 7 -2.17 -11.87 -10.15
N LEU A 8 -1.62 -10.65 -10.10
CA LEU A 8 -2.06 -9.55 -10.96
C LEU A 8 -1.45 -9.70 -12.36
N ASP A 9 -2.21 -9.28 -13.36
CA ASP A 9 -1.74 -9.16 -14.74
C ASP A 9 -0.79 -7.96 -14.86
N VAL A 10 0.50 -8.24 -15.00
CA VAL A 10 1.54 -7.21 -15.09
C VAL A 10 1.44 -6.35 -16.34
N CYS A 11 0.88 -6.87 -17.43
CA CYS A 11 0.72 -6.10 -18.66
C CYS A 11 -0.39 -5.05 -18.51
N ARG A 12 -1.45 -5.39 -17.77
CA ARG A 12 -2.58 -4.50 -17.50
C ARG A 12 -2.26 -3.42 -16.47
N TYR A 13 -1.45 -3.74 -15.47
CA TYR A 13 -1.05 -2.81 -14.41
C TYR A 13 0.40 -2.39 -14.61
N SER A 14 0.62 -1.47 -15.55
CA SER A 14 1.94 -0.93 -15.92
C SER A 14 1.84 0.59 -16.20
N PRO A 15 2.83 1.40 -15.80
CA PRO A 15 3.99 1.05 -14.98
C PRO A 15 3.59 0.80 -13.51
N ARG A 16 4.29 -0.12 -12.85
CA ARG A 16 4.05 -0.44 -11.43
C ARG A 16 4.89 0.44 -10.54
N VAL A 17 4.26 1.19 -9.64
CA VAL A 17 4.99 2.04 -8.68
C VAL A 17 4.93 1.40 -7.31
N TYR A 18 6.08 1.02 -6.79
CA TYR A 18 6.22 0.42 -5.49
C TYR A 18 6.77 1.44 -4.50
N VAL A 19 6.03 1.68 -3.43
CA VAL A 19 6.46 2.58 -2.37
C VAL A 19 6.97 1.77 -1.18
N VAL A 20 8.25 1.94 -0.85
CA VAL A 20 8.91 1.19 0.23
C VAL A 20 9.44 2.15 1.28
N ALA A 21 9.30 1.81 2.56
CA ALA A 21 9.88 2.61 3.63
C ALA A 21 11.42 2.48 3.61
N ALA A 22 12.13 3.58 3.85
CA ALA A 22 13.60 3.64 3.78
C ALA A 22 14.31 2.57 4.65
N THR A 23 13.69 2.19 5.77
CA THR A 23 14.22 1.20 6.72
C THR A 23 13.70 -0.23 6.49
N ASP A 24 12.97 -0.49 5.40
CA ASP A 24 12.42 -1.81 5.06
C ASP A 24 13.19 -2.49 3.90
N THR A 25 14.41 -2.93 4.22
CA THR A 25 15.30 -3.61 3.25
C THR A 25 14.81 -5.00 2.86
N VAL A 26 14.05 -5.67 3.74
CA VAL A 26 13.54 -7.03 3.49
C VAL A 26 12.44 -7.00 2.42
N SER A 27 11.50 -6.05 2.52
CA SER A 27 10.47 -5.89 1.50
C SER A 27 11.05 -5.49 0.16
N LEU A 28 12.09 -4.63 0.15
CA LEU A 28 12.78 -4.23 -1.07
C LEU A 28 13.42 -5.42 -1.79
N ARG A 29 14.16 -6.28 -1.07
CA ARG A 29 14.78 -7.47 -1.68
C ARG A 29 13.74 -8.42 -2.27
N ARG A 30 12.68 -8.74 -1.51
CA ARG A 30 11.62 -9.64 -1.99
C ARG A 30 10.88 -9.11 -3.21
N LEU A 31 10.76 -7.78 -3.33
CA LEU A 31 10.19 -7.12 -4.50
C LEU A 31 11.10 -7.27 -5.71
N GLN A 32 12.41 -7.07 -5.56
CA GLN A 32 13.38 -7.26 -6.64
C GLN A 32 13.39 -8.71 -7.13
N ASP A 33 13.35 -9.68 -6.22
CA ASP A 33 13.25 -11.10 -6.56
C ASP A 33 11.97 -11.39 -7.37
N MET A 34 10.83 -10.81 -6.96
CA MET A 34 9.54 -10.98 -7.64
C MET A 34 9.51 -10.34 -9.04
N GLU A 35 10.07 -9.15 -9.21
CA GLU A 35 10.16 -8.50 -10.54
C GLU A 35 11.11 -9.26 -11.47
N LYS A 36 12.18 -9.86 -10.94
CA LYS A 36 13.04 -10.77 -11.71
C LYS A 36 12.24 -11.99 -12.20
N GLU A 37 11.43 -12.61 -11.34
CA GLU A 37 10.52 -13.70 -11.73
C GLU A 37 9.49 -13.27 -12.81
N PHE A 38 9.07 -12.01 -12.83
CA PHE A 38 8.17 -11.50 -13.88
C PHE A 38 8.90 -11.31 -15.21
N LYS A 39 10.11 -10.75 -15.18
CA LYS A 39 10.95 -10.56 -16.37
C LYS A 39 11.29 -11.89 -17.04
N GLU A 40 11.63 -12.91 -16.25
CA GLU A 40 11.90 -14.26 -16.74
C GLU A 40 10.67 -14.91 -17.41
N ARG A 41 9.46 -14.63 -16.90
CA ARG A 41 8.20 -15.14 -17.48
C ARG A 41 7.79 -14.42 -18.77
N ALA A 42 8.15 -13.14 -18.93
CA ALA A 42 7.73 -12.31 -20.07
C ALA A 42 8.47 -12.62 -21.39
N LYS A 43 9.53 -13.46 -21.40
CA LYS A 43 10.26 -13.93 -22.60
C LYS A 43 10.62 -12.84 -23.62
N GLY A 44 11.27 -11.75 -23.18
CA GLY A 44 11.87 -10.75 -24.05
C GLY A 44 13.08 -10.10 -23.40
N PRO A 45 14.29 -10.14 -23.99
CA PRO A 45 15.50 -9.54 -23.40
C PRO A 45 15.52 -8.00 -23.45
N ASP A 46 14.64 -7.39 -24.26
CA ASP A 46 14.69 -5.95 -24.60
C ASP A 46 13.53 -5.11 -24.04
N GLU A 47 12.68 -5.65 -23.16
CA GLU A 47 11.67 -4.82 -22.49
C GLU A 47 12.28 -4.06 -21.30
N GLU A 48 12.20 -2.73 -21.34
CA GLU A 48 12.52 -1.85 -20.22
C GLU A 48 11.77 -2.27 -18.96
N ASP A 49 12.38 -2.06 -17.80
CA ASP A 49 11.76 -2.40 -16.52
C ASP A 49 10.47 -1.58 -16.33
N GLN A 50 9.33 -2.26 -16.42
CA GLN A 50 8.00 -1.66 -16.29
C GLN A 50 7.59 -1.33 -14.83
N TYR A 51 8.57 -1.06 -13.97
CA TYR A 51 8.33 -0.73 -12.57
C TYR A 51 9.28 0.36 -12.06
N VAL A 52 8.78 1.12 -11.09
CA VAL A 52 9.53 2.16 -10.37
C VAL A 52 9.44 1.89 -8.89
N VAL A 53 10.57 2.03 -8.19
CA VAL A 53 10.62 1.94 -6.73
C VAL A 53 10.85 3.33 -6.14
N GLU A 54 9.92 3.77 -5.32
CA GLU A 54 9.98 5.04 -4.60
C GLU A 54 10.22 4.78 -3.12
N ILE A 55 11.21 5.47 -2.55
CA ILE A 55 11.56 5.34 -1.14
C ILE A 55 10.94 6.48 -0.34
N VAL A 56 10.21 6.14 0.71
CA VAL A 56 9.59 7.10 1.63
C VAL A 56 10.16 6.98 3.04
N PRO A 57 10.27 8.08 3.80
CA PRO A 57 10.64 8.00 5.20
C PRO A 57 9.56 7.21 5.98
N ARG A 58 9.98 6.41 6.96
CA ARG A 58 9.03 5.63 7.78
C ARG A 58 8.22 6.60 8.65
N SER A 59 6.90 6.47 8.62
CA SER A 59 6.01 7.38 9.38
C SER A 59 6.16 7.23 10.89
N ARG A 60 6.49 6.01 11.36
CA ARG A 60 6.74 5.74 12.77
C ARG A 60 7.74 4.61 12.94
N GLU A 61 8.76 4.84 13.75
CA GLU A 61 9.71 3.81 14.18
C GLU A 61 9.19 3.01 15.39
N VAL A 62 9.66 1.76 15.54
CA VAL A 62 9.26 0.92 16.66
C VAL A 62 9.80 1.54 17.96
N GLY A 63 8.93 1.77 18.94
CA GLY A 63 9.29 2.42 20.21
C GLY A 63 9.26 3.95 20.19
N GLN A 64 8.96 4.58 19.03
CA GLN A 64 8.84 6.03 18.95
C GLN A 64 7.66 6.58 19.76
N SER A 65 7.84 7.72 20.42
CA SER A 65 6.78 8.39 21.17
C SER A 65 5.64 8.85 20.26
N TRP A 66 4.40 8.87 20.79
CA TRP A 66 3.23 9.25 20.01
C TRP A 66 3.32 10.67 19.43
N LEU A 67 3.87 11.62 20.19
CA LEU A 67 4.01 13.00 19.75
C LEU A 67 5.03 13.14 18.61
N SER A 68 6.21 12.54 18.75
CA SER A 68 7.22 12.58 17.67
C SER A 68 6.76 11.85 16.42
N SER A 69 5.92 10.81 16.57
CA SER A 69 5.33 10.07 15.46
C SER A 69 4.45 10.96 14.55
N VAL A 70 3.83 12.01 15.11
CA VAL A 70 3.03 12.96 14.31
C VAL A 70 3.91 13.72 13.33
N PHE A 71 5.07 14.21 13.80
CA PHE A 71 6.01 14.96 12.95
C PHE A 71 6.62 14.08 11.85
N THR A 72 7.04 12.86 12.19
CA THR A 72 7.58 11.92 11.19
C THR A 72 6.50 11.46 10.20
N THR A 73 5.25 11.34 10.64
CA THR A 73 4.12 11.05 9.75
C THR A 73 3.81 12.23 8.83
N ALA A 74 3.83 13.47 9.34
CA ALA A 74 3.64 14.68 8.54
C ALA A 74 4.75 14.84 7.49
N TRP A 75 6.00 14.55 7.87
CA TRP A 75 7.11 14.52 6.92
C TRP A 75 6.90 13.48 5.82
N ALA A 76 6.56 12.24 6.20
CA ALA A 76 6.22 11.19 5.23
C ALA A 76 5.03 11.54 4.34
N PHE A 77 4.07 12.33 4.85
CA PHE A 77 2.93 12.82 4.08
C PHE A 77 3.34 13.76 2.94
N VAL A 78 4.33 14.64 3.15
CA VAL A 78 4.83 15.52 2.07
C VAL A 78 5.41 14.69 0.92
N PHE A 79 6.26 13.71 1.22
CA PHE A 79 6.79 12.79 0.19
C PHE A 79 5.69 11.99 -0.49
N SER A 80 4.72 11.51 0.29
CA SER A 80 3.58 10.76 -0.24
C SER A 80 2.74 11.59 -1.21
N MET A 81 2.49 12.86 -0.91
CA MET A 81 1.79 13.79 -1.80
C MET A 81 2.55 13.97 -3.12
N LEU A 82 3.87 14.16 -3.06
CA LEU A 82 4.70 14.32 -4.26
C LEU A 82 4.67 13.07 -5.15
N ILE A 83 4.81 11.88 -4.56
CA ILE A 83 4.78 10.60 -5.29
C ILE A 83 3.42 10.39 -5.96
N VAL A 84 2.32 10.57 -5.22
CA VAL A 84 0.96 10.37 -5.77
C VAL A 84 0.66 11.41 -6.85
N PHE A 85 1.10 12.65 -6.69
CA PHE A 85 0.90 13.70 -7.69
C PHE A 85 1.71 13.45 -8.97
N ARG A 86 2.94 12.93 -8.84
CA ARG A 86 3.84 12.61 -9.96
C ARG A 86 3.33 11.42 -10.77
N HIS A 87 2.99 10.32 -10.10
CA HIS A 87 2.67 9.06 -10.76
C HIS A 87 1.19 8.88 -11.09
N ARG A 88 0.29 9.61 -10.40
CA ARG A 88 -1.18 9.58 -10.59
C ARG A 88 -1.74 8.16 -10.83
N PRO A 89 -1.54 7.22 -9.89
CA PRO A 89 -1.94 5.84 -10.09
C PRO A 89 -3.46 5.71 -10.20
N SER A 90 -3.95 4.78 -11.01
CA SER A 90 -5.38 4.43 -11.07
C SER A 90 -5.82 3.52 -9.91
N LEU A 91 -4.91 2.71 -9.39
CA LEU A 91 -5.12 1.77 -8.29
C LEU A 91 -3.99 1.90 -7.26
N LEU A 92 -4.35 2.16 -6.02
CA LEU A 92 -3.46 2.12 -4.86
C LEU A 92 -3.79 0.89 -4.03
N LEU A 93 -2.93 -0.13 -4.08
CA LEU A 93 -3.05 -1.32 -3.25
C LEU A 93 -2.08 -1.22 -2.07
N THR A 94 -2.57 -1.38 -0.85
CA THR A 94 -1.75 -1.24 0.33
C THR A 94 -2.12 -2.20 1.46
N ASN A 95 -1.16 -2.49 2.33
CA ASN A 95 -1.35 -3.19 3.59
C ASN A 95 -0.61 -2.43 4.71
N GLY A 96 -0.99 -2.67 5.97
CA GLY A 96 -0.28 -2.08 7.12
C GLY A 96 1.22 -2.44 7.10
N PRO A 97 2.14 -1.54 7.52
CA PRO A 97 2.10 -0.70 8.74
C PRO A 97 1.87 0.82 8.50
N GLY A 98 2.12 1.66 9.51
CA GLY A 98 1.82 3.12 9.53
C GLY A 98 2.17 3.92 8.28
N THR A 99 3.20 3.52 7.53
CA THR A 99 3.63 4.16 6.27
C THR A 99 2.55 4.21 5.18
N CYS A 100 1.58 3.28 5.19
CA CYS A 100 0.48 3.31 4.22
C CYS A 100 -0.49 4.49 4.43
N VAL A 101 -0.60 5.00 5.67
CA VAL A 101 -1.56 6.04 6.04
C VAL A 101 -1.34 7.33 5.25
N PRO A 102 -0.12 7.94 5.24
CA PRO A 102 0.10 9.17 4.49
C PRO A 102 -0.13 9.02 2.98
N ILE A 103 0.23 7.87 2.39
CA ILE A 103 0.03 7.59 0.97
C ILE A 103 -1.46 7.50 0.62
N CYS A 104 -2.24 6.79 1.46
CA CYS A 104 -3.68 6.68 1.25
C CYS A 104 -4.40 8.03 1.42
N ILE A 105 -4.00 8.83 2.42
CA ILE A 105 -4.56 10.16 2.62
C ILE A 105 -4.19 11.07 1.44
N ALA A 106 -2.96 11.00 0.94
CA ALA A 106 -2.55 11.75 -0.24
C ALA A 106 -3.37 11.38 -1.49
N ALA A 107 -3.58 10.08 -1.72
CA ALA A 107 -4.45 9.60 -2.79
C ALA A 107 -5.89 10.05 -2.64
N PHE A 108 -6.43 10.02 -1.41
CA PHE A 108 -7.77 10.49 -1.12
C PHE A 108 -7.92 12.00 -1.39
N ILE A 109 -6.95 12.82 -0.98
CA ILE A 109 -6.96 14.27 -1.26
C ILE A 109 -6.93 14.53 -2.77
N MET A 110 -6.04 13.84 -3.51
CA MET A 110 -5.97 13.96 -4.97
C MET A 110 -7.28 13.60 -5.66
N ARG A 111 -8.01 12.63 -5.11
CA ARG A 111 -9.34 12.25 -5.59
C ARG A 111 -10.41 13.29 -5.25
N VAL A 112 -10.43 13.80 -4.01
CA VAL A 112 -11.39 14.84 -3.59
C VAL A 112 -11.21 16.14 -4.36
N LEU A 113 -9.97 16.49 -4.71
CA LEU A 113 -9.66 17.64 -5.56
C LEU A 113 -9.92 17.38 -7.05
N CYS A 114 -10.51 16.23 -7.42
CA CYS A 114 -10.77 15.82 -8.80
C CYS A 114 -9.53 15.81 -9.70
N LEU A 115 -8.32 15.69 -9.13
CA LEU A 115 -7.05 15.72 -9.87
C LEU A 115 -6.67 14.33 -10.40
N SER A 116 -7.14 13.26 -9.76
CA SER A 116 -6.91 11.88 -10.20
C SER A 116 -8.02 10.93 -9.72
N GLN A 117 -8.39 9.96 -10.54
CA GLN A 117 -9.36 8.91 -10.19
C GLN A 117 -8.62 7.70 -9.62
N ILE A 118 -8.30 7.78 -8.33
CA ILE A 118 -7.51 6.76 -7.63
C ILE A 118 -8.45 5.84 -6.84
N ARG A 119 -8.47 4.55 -7.15
CA ARG A 119 -9.14 3.54 -6.32
C ARG A 119 -8.18 3.04 -5.24
N ILE A 120 -8.57 3.14 -3.98
CA ILE A 120 -7.74 2.80 -2.82
C ILE A 120 -8.25 1.49 -2.22
N VAL A 121 -7.41 0.47 -2.26
CA VAL A 121 -7.67 -0.86 -1.72
C VAL A 121 -6.73 -1.13 -0.55
N PHE A 122 -7.31 -1.33 0.63
CA PHE A 122 -6.56 -1.66 1.84
C PHE A 122 -6.82 -3.08 2.29
N ILE A 123 -5.76 -3.82 2.56
CA ILE A 123 -5.82 -5.18 3.07
C ILE A 123 -5.28 -5.20 4.49
N GLU A 124 -6.14 -5.55 5.44
CA GLU A 124 -5.75 -5.66 6.85
C GLU A 124 -4.81 -6.85 7.08
N SER A 125 -3.91 -6.67 8.05
CA SER A 125 -2.94 -7.68 8.45
C SER A 125 -3.62 -8.97 8.94
N LEU A 126 -3.05 -10.11 8.54
CA LEU A 126 -3.51 -11.43 8.98
C LEU A 126 -3.47 -11.57 10.51
N CYS A 127 -2.53 -10.90 11.18
CA CYS A 127 -2.37 -10.97 12.64
C CYS A 127 -3.51 -10.28 13.41
N ARG A 128 -4.39 -9.53 12.72
CA ARG A 128 -5.49 -8.81 13.34
C ARG A 128 -6.76 -9.65 13.32
N VAL A 129 -7.00 -10.40 14.39
CA VAL A 129 -8.17 -11.31 14.52
C VAL A 129 -9.36 -10.60 15.16
N LEU A 130 -9.13 -9.91 16.29
CA LEU A 130 -10.21 -9.37 17.14
C LEU A 130 -10.49 -7.87 16.92
N SER A 131 -9.51 -7.13 16.42
CA SER A 131 -9.63 -5.68 16.19
C SER A 131 -8.74 -5.23 15.04
N LEU A 132 -9.15 -4.16 14.35
CA LEU A 132 -8.36 -3.53 13.29
C LEU A 132 -7.07 -2.92 13.84
N SER A 133 -6.06 -2.86 12.98
CA SER A 133 -4.84 -2.10 13.25
C SER A 133 -5.15 -0.60 13.40
N LEU A 134 -4.24 0.17 14.00
CA LEU A 134 -4.44 1.63 14.09
C LEU A 134 -4.57 2.26 12.68
N SER A 135 -3.69 1.87 11.76
CA SER A 135 -3.77 2.26 10.35
C SER A 135 -5.10 1.83 9.73
N GLY A 136 -5.54 0.59 9.98
CA GLY A 136 -6.82 0.09 9.51
C GLY A 136 -8.00 0.92 10.04
N LYS A 137 -8.00 1.30 11.32
CA LYS A 137 -9.04 2.17 11.91
C LYS A 137 -9.07 3.55 11.26
N ILE A 138 -7.92 4.16 11.03
CA ILE A 138 -7.79 5.47 10.37
C ILE A 138 -8.31 5.38 8.93
N LEU A 139 -7.89 4.35 8.20
CA LEU A 139 -8.19 4.17 6.79
C LEU A 139 -9.58 3.58 6.53
N TYR A 140 -10.26 3.06 7.54
CA TYR A 140 -11.55 2.38 7.41
C TYR A 140 -12.66 3.23 6.80
N ARG A 141 -12.56 4.57 6.79
CA ARG A 141 -13.51 5.45 6.08
C ARG A 141 -12.94 6.13 4.85
N VAL A 142 -11.62 6.05 4.66
CA VAL A 142 -10.88 6.76 3.61
C VAL A 142 -10.78 5.92 2.34
N VAL A 143 -10.56 4.62 2.50
CA VAL A 143 -10.35 3.70 1.37
C VAL A 143 -11.68 3.33 0.71
N ASP A 144 -11.65 2.81 -0.50
CA ASP A 144 -12.87 2.34 -1.17
C ASP A 144 -13.18 0.91 -0.76
N ASP A 145 -12.21 0.03 -0.93
CA ASP A 145 -12.33 -1.38 -0.61
C ASP A 145 -11.44 -1.71 0.60
N PHE A 146 -12.06 -2.23 1.66
CA PHE A 146 -11.37 -2.59 2.89
C PHE A 146 -11.48 -4.10 3.12
N PHE A 147 -10.41 -4.85 2.89
CA PHE A 147 -10.39 -6.30 3.01
C PHE A 147 -9.95 -6.76 4.40
N VAL A 148 -10.71 -7.71 4.96
CA VAL A 148 -10.41 -8.40 6.23
C VAL A 148 -10.29 -9.90 6.01
N GLN A 149 -9.43 -10.53 6.81
CA GLN A 149 -9.13 -11.97 6.69
C GLN A 149 -9.86 -12.82 7.73
N TRP A 150 -10.64 -12.20 8.63
CA TRP A 150 -11.34 -12.87 9.72
C TRP A 150 -12.83 -12.52 9.73
N PRO A 151 -13.75 -13.50 9.85
CA PRO A 151 -15.19 -13.25 9.81
C PRO A 151 -15.66 -12.40 11.01
N GLN A 152 -14.99 -12.50 12.16
CA GLN A 152 -15.30 -11.69 13.34
C GLN A 152 -15.12 -10.19 13.08
N LEU A 153 -14.10 -9.83 12.29
CA LEU A 153 -13.89 -8.44 11.87
C LEU A 153 -15.01 -7.98 10.92
N LYS A 154 -15.47 -8.83 10.01
CA LYS A 154 -16.60 -8.49 9.13
C LYS A 154 -17.88 -8.22 9.93
N ALA A 155 -18.16 -9.04 10.95
CA ALA A 155 -19.30 -8.82 11.83
C ALA A 155 -19.23 -7.47 12.56
N LYS A 156 -18.03 -7.08 13.01
CA LYS A 156 -17.81 -5.81 13.73
C LYS A 156 -17.70 -4.58 12.82
N TYR A 157 -17.26 -4.76 11.58
CA TYR A 157 -16.98 -3.71 10.62
C TYR A 157 -17.73 -3.99 9.30
N PRO A 158 -19.02 -3.61 9.19
CA PRO A 158 -19.88 -4.01 8.08
C PRO A 158 -19.39 -3.57 6.69
N ARG A 159 -18.63 -2.47 6.60
CA ARG A 159 -18.05 -1.96 5.35
C ARG A 159 -16.88 -2.82 4.84
N SER A 160 -16.28 -3.63 5.70
CA SER A 160 -15.19 -4.50 5.29
C SER A 160 -15.68 -5.63 4.39
N ILE A 161 -14.79 -6.18 3.57
CA ILE A 161 -15.04 -7.33 2.70
C ILE A 161 -14.21 -8.49 3.25
N TYR A 162 -14.88 -9.59 3.59
CA TYR A 162 -14.21 -10.80 4.04
C TYR A 162 -13.77 -11.63 2.85
N MET A 163 -12.48 -11.97 2.78
CA MET A 163 -11.90 -12.76 1.68
C MET A 163 -11.08 -13.98 2.18
N GLY A 164 -11.20 -14.33 3.46
CA GLY A 164 -10.39 -15.41 4.04
C GLY A 164 -8.89 -15.09 4.04
N ARG A 165 -8.04 -16.11 3.87
CA ARG A 165 -6.58 -15.95 3.94
C ARG A 165 -6.04 -15.47 2.58
N LEU A 166 -5.62 -14.21 2.55
CA LEU A 166 -5.07 -13.55 1.35
C LEU A 166 -3.53 -13.51 1.32
N VAL A 167 -2.87 -13.87 2.43
CA VAL A 167 -1.41 -13.78 2.62
C VAL A 167 -0.87 -15.08 3.19
#